data_AF-A0A3C1U893-F1
#
_entry.id   AF-A0A3C1U893-F1
#
_cell.length_a   1.000
_cell.length_b   1.000
_cell.length_c   1.000
_cell.angle_alpha   90.00
_cell.angle_beta   90.00
_cell.angle_gamma   90.00
#
_symmetry.space_group_name_H-M   'P 1'
#
loop_
_entity.id
_entity.type
_entity.pdbx_description
1 polymer ?
#
loop_
_entity_poly.entity_id
_entity_poly.type
_entity_poly.pdbx_seq_one_letter_code
_entity_poly.pdbx_strand_id
1 'polypeptide(L)'
;RMKSAGVDGVQIHGAHGYMLSEFVNFVENKRTDDYGGNAMNRVRLIREILEGIKEACGKEFPVLLKINSNTTEDNGRYVEELIEMLKILKDSGLDAVELSGTGFSNLKDVPTPFFLETAAIVRRQVDLPIILVGGTRKIEDVERALEAGIEAVSISRPFISDPDLVARFKRREAARCIHCNQCFVLPKTTGKRCIFEK
;
A
#
# COMPACT_ATOMS: atom_id res chain seq x y z
N ARG A 1 -17.19 5.65 -14.45
CA ARG A 1 -16.93 7.06 -14.05
C ARG A 1 -15.45 7.41 -14.16
N MET A 2 -14.57 6.82 -13.35
CA MET A 2 -13.11 7.11 -13.39
C MET A 2 -12.51 6.90 -14.79
N LYS A 3 -12.71 5.72 -15.40
CA LYS A 3 -12.25 5.45 -16.78
C LYS A 3 -12.75 6.50 -17.79
N SER A 4 -14.03 6.85 -17.71
CA SER A 4 -14.64 7.88 -18.57
C SER A 4 -14.06 9.28 -18.34
N ALA A 5 -13.50 9.55 -17.16
CA ALA A 5 -12.80 10.79 -16.84
C ALA A 5 -11.33 10.78 -17.32
N GLY A 6 -10.87 9.70 -17.97
CA GLY A 6 -9.56 9.61 -18.60
C GLY A 6 -8.41 9.22 -17.67
N VAL A 7 -8.68 8.66 -16.48
CA VAL A 7 -7.60 8.10 -15.64
C VAL A 7 -7.06 6.80 -16.23
N ASP A 8 -5.76 6.55 -16.04
CA ASP A 8 -5.08 5.38 -16.59
C ASP A 8 -5.43 4.07 -15.85
N GLY A 9 -5.96 4.15 -14.64
CA GLY A 9 -6.28 3.00 -13.81
C GLY A 9 -6.91 3.40 -12.47
N VAL A 10 -7.17 2.41 -11.62
CA VAL A 10 -7.71 2.63 -10.27
C VAL A 10 -6.95 1.79 -9.23
N GLN A 11 -6.96 2.24 -7.98
CA GLN A 11 -6.42 1.48 -6.86
C GLN A 11 -7.53 1.21 -5.83
N ILE A 12 -7.74 -0.07 -5.50
CA ILE A 12 -8.61 -0.50 -4.41
C ILE A 12 -7.88 -0.28 -3.08
N HIS A 13 -8.55 0.33 -2.10
CA HIS A 13 -7.97 0.59 -0.79
C HIS A 13 -8.41 -0.45 0.25
N GLY A 14 -7.57 -1.47 0.46
CA GLY A 14 -7.74 -2.55 1.45
C GLY A 14 -6.79 -2.44 2.65
N ALA A 15 -6.40 -1.23 3.05
CA ALA A 15 -5.39 -0.98 4.08
C ALA A 15 -5.91 -0.11 5.24
N HIS A 16 -5.11 0.01 6.29
CA HIS A 16 -5.24 0.99 7.38
C HIS A 16 -6.56 0.99 8.19
N GLY A 17 -7.23 -0.16 8.31
CA GLY A 17 -8.46 -0.26 9.12
C GLY A 17 -9.68 0.40 8.50
N TYR A 18 -9.66 0.69 7.18
CA TYR A 18 -10.89 0.94 6.43
C TYR A 18 -11.63 -0.38 6.18
N MET A 19 -12.90 -0.29 5.75
CA MET A 19 -13.79 -1.44 5.55
C MET A 19 -13.12 -2.67 4.90
N LEU A 20 -12.48 -2.52 3.73
CA LEU A 20 -11.86 -3.66 3.04
C LEU A 20 -10.65 -4.23 3.80
N SER A 21 -9.94 -3.39 4.57
CA SER A 21 -8.86 -3.82 5.46
C SER A 21 -9.38 -4.68 6.62
N GLU A 22 -10.57 -4.36 7.14
CA GLU A 22 -11.19 -5.14 8.21
C GLU A 22 -11.62 -6.52 7.70
N PHE A 23 -12.15 -6.61 6.48
CA PHE A 23 -12.52 -7.89 5.87
C PHE A 23 -11.33 -8.84 5.74
N VAL A 24 -10.19 -8.38 5.23
CA VAL A 24 -9.02 -9.25 5.00
C VAL A 24 -8.29 -9.66 6.28
N ASN A 25 -8.36 -8.84 7.32
CA ASN A 25 -7.64 -9.07 8.58
C ASN A 25 -8.40 -10.04 9.49
N PHE A 26 -7.82 -11.20 9.81
CA PHE A 26 -8.44 -12.17 10.71
C PHE A 26 -8.61 -11.65 12.15
N VAL A 27 -7.88 -10.61 12.54
CA VAL A 27 -8.05 -9.96 13.84
C VAL A 27 -9.44 -9.31 13.93
N GLU A 28 -9.85 -8.63 12.87
CA GLU A 28 -11.12 -7.87 12.83
C GLU A 28 -12.29 -8.73 12.32
N ASN A 29 -12.07 -9.48 11.25
CA ASN A 29 -13.12 -10.28 10.63
C ASN A 29 -13.27 -11.65 11.31
N LYS A 30 -14.24 -11.72 12.23
CA LYS A 30 -14.67 -12.95 12.93
C LYS A 30 -15.93 -13.58 12.33
N ARG A 31 -16.29 -13.24 11.10
CA ARG A 31 -17.48 -13.81 10.45
C ARG A 31 -17.28 -15.31 10.23
N THR A 32 -18.41 -16.03 10.18
CA THR A 32 -18.47 -17.47 9.93
C THR A 32 -19.18 -17.81 8.62
N ASP A 33 -19.55 -16.80 7.84
CA ASP A 33 -20.13 -16.97 6.52
C ASP A 33 -19.05 -16.95 5.42
N ASP A 34 -19.48 -16.88 4.16
CA ASP A 34 -18.59 -16.96 3.00
C ASP A 34 -17.62 -15.76 2.86
N TYR A 35 -17.73 -14.75 3.71
CA TYR A 35 -16.82 -13.60 3.76
C TYR A 35 -15.89 -13.62 4.98
N GLY A 36 -15.89 -14.69 5.77
CA GLY A 36 -15.08 -14.85 6.98
C GLY A 36 -14.34 -16.19 7.07
N GLY A 37 -13.63 -16.39 8.18
CA GLY A 37 -12.86 -17.60 8.40
C GLY A 37 -11.50 -17.58 7.70
N ASN A 38 -11.36 -18.33 6.61
CA ASN A 38 -10.08 -18.50 5.91
C ASN A 38 -9.72 -17.32 4.99
N ALA A 39 -8.47 -17.27 4.53
CA ALA A 39 -7.96 -16.19 3.68
C ALA A 39 -8.78 -16.02 2.38
N MET A 40 -9.12 -17.12 1.70
CA MET A 40 -9.94 -17.11 0.48
C MET A 40 -11.29 -16.40 0.67
N ASN A 41 -12.00 -16.69 1.76
CA ASN A 41 -13.28 -16.06 2.06
C ASN A 41 -13.11 -14.59 2.45
N ARG A 42 -12.08 -14.27 3.23
CA ARG A 42 -11.85 -12.90 3.68
C ARG A 42 -11.43 -11.94 2.57
N VAL A 43 -10.76 -12.43 1.52
CA VAL A 43 -10.44 -11.64 0.32
C VAL A 43 -11.57 -11.61 -0.71
N ARG A 44 -12.62 -12.40 -0.54
CA ARG A 44 -13.73 -12.55 -1.49
C ARG A 44 -14.30 -11.21 -1.95
N LEU A 45 -14.58 -10.32 -1.01
CA LEU A 45 -15.16 -9.01 -1.32
C LEU A 45 -14.24 -8.16 -2.21
N ILE A 46 -12.92 -8.18 -1.96
CA ILE A 46 -11.95 -7.48 -2.81
C ILE A 46 -11.88 -8.12 -4.20
N ARG A 47 -11.93 -9.45 -4.28
CA ARG A 47 -11.96 -10.18 -5.56
C ARG A 47 -13.18 -9.80 -6.39
N GLU A 48 -14.37 -9.81 -5.80
CA GLU A 48 -15.61 -9.45 -6.49
C GLU A 48 -15.62 -7.99 -6.97
N ILE A 49 -15.05 -7.07 -6.18
CA ILE A 49 -14.85 -5.67 -6.60
C ILE A 49 -13.88 -5.59 -7.79
N LEU A 50 -12.76 -6.29 -7.74
CA LEU A 50 -11.77 -6.34 -8.82
C LEU A 50 -12.40 -6.88 -10.11
N GLU A 51 -13.09 -8.02 -10.04
CA GLU A 51 -13.77 -8.65 -11.17
C GLU A 51 -14.83 -7.72 -11.76
N GLY A 52 -15.64 -7.08 -10.93
CA GLY A 52 -16.64 -6.09 -11.39
C GLY A 52 -16.01 -4.86 -12.06
N ILE A 53 -14.85 -4.39 -11.58
CA ILE A 53 -14.10 -3.31 -12.26
C ILE A 53 -13.60 -3.79 -13.63
N LYS A 54 -13.01 -4.99 -13.71
CA LYS A 54 -12.49 -5.57 -14.96
C LYS A 54 -13.60 -5.84 -15.97
N GLU A 55 -14.78 -6.27 -15.52
CA GLU A 55 -15.96 -6.45 -16.37
C GLU A 55 -16.42 -5.09 -16.94
N ALA A 56 -16.57 -4.08 -16.08
CA ALA A 56 -17.08 -2.78 -16.48
C ALA A 56 -16.07 -1.95 -17.31
N CYS A 57 -14.77 -2.13 -17.05
CA CYS A 57 -13.70 -1.31 -17.63
C CYS A 57 -12.85 -2.05 -18.66
N GLY A 58 -13.03 -3.35 -18.85
CA GLY A 58 -12.22 -4.19 -19.71
C GLY A 58 -10.99 -4.77 -19.00
N LYS A 59 -10.55 -5.95 -19.45
CA LYS A 59 -9.48 -6.75 -18.81
C LYS A 59 -8.14 -6.01 -18.71
N GLU A 60 -7.83 -5.20 -19.72
CA GLU A 60 -6.60 -4.41 -19.80
C GLU A 60 -6.63 -3.13 -18.95
N PHE A 61 -7.76 -2.76 -18.35
CA PHE A 61 -7.81 -1.56 -17.49
C PHE A 61 -7.06 -1.84 -16.17
N PRO A 62 -5.99 -1.09 -15.85
CA PRO A 62 -5.18 -1.33 -14.65
C PRO A 62 -5.97 -1.17 -13.35
N VAL A 63 -5.89 -2.19 -12.51
CA VAL A 63 -6.44 -2.23 -11.15
C VAL A 63 -5.34 -2.65 -10.19
N LEU A 64 -5.02 -1.75 -9.27
CA LEU A 64 -4.05 -1.98 -8.21
C LEU A 64 -4.78 -2.24 -6.88
N LEU A 65 -4.10 -2.86 -5.93
CA LEU A 65 -4.58 -3.01 -4.55
C LEU A 65 -3.58 -2.38 -3.59
N LYS A 66 -4.05 -1.56 -2.66
CA LYS A 66 -3.27 -1.19 -1.47
C LYS A 66 -3.71 -2.04 -0.29
N ILE A 67 -2.79 -2.75 0.35
CA ILE A 67 -3.08 -3.65 1.48
C ILE A 67 -1.97 -3.56 2.54
N ASN A 68 -2.32 -3.81 3.81
CA ASN A 68 -1.32 -3.90 4.87
C ASN A 68 -0.43 -5.13 4.64
N SER A 69 0.83 -5.05 5.04
CA SER A 69 1.77 -6.17 5.12
C SER A 69 1.98 -6.65 6.55
N ASN A 70 1.25 -6.07 7.50
CA ASN A 70 1.29 -6.46 8.90
C ASN A 70 -0.09 -6.30 9.56
N THR A 71 -0.19 -6.88 10.75
CA THR A 71 -1.37 -6.76 11.63
C THR A 71 -0.93 -6.55 13.08
N THR A 72 -1.89 -6.34 13.98
CA THR A 72 -1.69 -6.13 15.42
C THR A 72 -1.42 -7.43 16.18
N GLU A 73 -1.88 -8.58 15.68
CA GLU A 73 -1.74 -9.89 16.32
C GLU A 73 -1.30 -10.94 15.31
N ASP A 74 -0.34 -11.79 15.68
CA ASP A 74 0.16 -12.90 14.84
C ASP A 74 0.52 -12.47 13.41
N ASN A 75 1.56 -11.63 13.32
CA ASN A 75 2.05 -11.10 12.05
C ASN A 75 2.54 -12.18 11.08
N GLY A 76 3.04 -13.31 11.59
CA GLY A 76 3.50 -14.43 10.77
C GLY A 76 2.34 -15.03 9.97
N ARG A 77 1.26 -15.39 10.66
CA ARG A 77 0.04 -15.88 10.02
C ARG A 77 -0.54 -14.88 9.02
N TYR A 78 -0.56 -13.58 9.37
CA TYR A 78 -1.09 -12.57 8.46
C TYR A 78 -0.32 -12.51 7.15
N VAL A 79 1.01 -12.61 7.19
CA VAL A 79 1.85 -12.59 5.99
C VAL A 79 1.63 -13.85 5.14
N GLU A 80 1.47 -15.02 5.77
CA GLU A 80 1.13 -16.27 5.07
C GLU A 80 -0.22 -16.15 4.34
N GLU A 81 -1.26 -15.70 5.04
CA GLU A 81 -2.59 -15.49 4.47
C GLU A 81 -2.57 -14.37 3.40
N LEU A 82 -1.76 -13.31 3.59
CA LEU A 82 -1.57 -12.25 2.58
C LEU A 82 -1.03 -12.82 1.26
N ILE A 83 -0.05 -13.72 1.33
CA ILE A 83 0.51 -14.37 0.13
C ILE A 83 -0.57 -15.20 -0.59
N GLU A 84 -1.40 -15.94 0.15
CA GLU A 84 -2.54 -16.68 -0.42
C GLU A 84 -3.54 -15.72 -1.11
N MET A 85 -3.94 -14.66 -0.40
CA MET A 85 -4.86 -13.65 -0.91
C MET A 85 -4.34 -12.98 -2.19
N LEU A 86 -3.05 -12.64 -2.25
CA LEU A 86 -2.46 -12.01 -3.43
C LEU A 86 -2.36 -12.94 -4.63
N LYS A 87 -2.16 -14.26 -4.43
CA LYS A 87 -2.24 -15.25 -5.50
C LYS A 87 -3.65 -15.33 -6.09
N ILE A 88 -4.67 -15.40 -5.23
CA ILE A 88 -6.09 -15.40 -5.65
C ILE A 88 -6.40 -14.14 -6.46
N LEU A 89 -5.97 -12.97 -6.00
CA LEU A 89 -6.24 -11.71 -6.68
C LEU A 89 -5.45 -11.56 -7.99
N LYS A 90 -4.21 -12.04 -8.06
CA LYS A 90 -3.44 -12.12 -9.32
C LYS A 90 -4.22 -12.93 -10.35
N ASP A 91 -4.70 -14.12 -9.98
CA ASP A 91 -5.45 -15.01 -10.88
C ASP A 91 -6.79 -14.38 -11.32
N SER A 92 -7.30 -13.42 -10.53
CA SER A 92 -8.50 -12.63 -10.83
C SER A 92 -8.23 -11.35 -11.63
N GLY A 93 -6.97 -11.12 -12.03
CA GLY A 93 -6.56 -10.00 -12.89
C GLY A 93 -6.01 -8.76 -12.17
N LEU A 94 -5.55 -8.89 -10.92
CA LEU A 94 -4.88 -7.78 -10.23
C LEU A 94 -3.55 -7.44 -10.91
N ASP A 95 -3.27 -6.15 -11.17
CA ASP A 95 -2.11 -5.73 -11.96
C ASP A 95 -0.87 -5.40 -11.10
N ALA A 96 -1.07 -4.86 -9.90
CA ALA A 96 -0.01 -4.65 -8.91
C ALA A 96 -0.56 -4.51 -7.49
N VAL A 97 0.30 -4.74 -6.50
CA VAL A 97 -0.02 -4.51 -5.09
C VAL A 97 0.90 -3.44 -4.49
N GLU A 98 0.31 -2.45 -3.83
CA GLU A 98 1.02 -1.51 -2.97
C GLU A 98 0.96 -1.99 -1.51
N LEU A 99 2.09 -2.42 -0.97
CA LEU A 99 2.21 -2.84 0.42
C LEU A 99 2.39 -1.63 1.34
N SER A 100 1.56 -1.56 2.36
CA SER A 100 1.65 -0.61 3.47
C SER A 100 1.57 -1.33 4.80
N GLY A 101 1.24 -0.65 5.89
CA GLY A 101 1.09 -1.30 7.18
C GLY A 101 0.34 -0.49 8.22
N THR A 102 -0.05 -1.17 9.28
CA THR A 102 -0.62 -0.58 10.48
C THR A 102 0.49 -0.01 11.40
N GLY A 103 0.11 0.88 12.31
CA GLY A 103 1.01 1.44 13.31
C GLY A 103 1.96 2.53 12.80
N PHE A 104 1.71 3.10 11.62
CA PHE A 104 2.63 4.08 10.99
C PHE A 104 2.95 5.30 11.87
N SER A 105 2.04 5.68 12.77
CA SER A 105 2.25 6.78 13.74
C SER A 105 3.43 6.53 14.66
N ASN A 106 3.80 5.27 14.89
CA ASN A 106 4.88 4.84 15.78
C ASN A 106 6.20 4.57 15.04
N LEU A 107 6.23 4.78 13.71
CA LEU A 107 7.40 4.46 12.87
C LEU A 107 8.36 5.63 12.67
N LYS A 108 8.22 6.72 13.42
CA LYS A 108 9.04 7.94 13.24
C LYS A 108 10.54 7.64 13.32
N ASP A 109 10.93 6.83 14.30
CA ASP A 109 12.33 6.51 14.62
C ASP A 109 12.76 5.14 14.08
N VAL A 110 11.88 4.48 13.31
CA VAL A 110 12.18 3.21 12.65
C VAL A 110 13.05 3.48 11.41
N PRO A 111 14.06 2.65 11.10
CA PRO A 111 14.81 2.77 9.86
C PRO A 111 13.92 2.61 8.62
N THR A 112 14.09 3.49 7.64
CA THR A 112 13.43 3.39 6.34
C THR A 112 14.21 2.44 5.41
N PRO A 113 13.58 1.88 4.37
CA PRO A 113 12.14 1.87 4.14
C PRO A 113 11.44 0.86 5.06
N PHE A 114 10.35 1.29 5.70
CA PHE A 114 9.50 0.44 6.54
C PHE A 114 8.97 -0.75 5.72
N PHE A 115 8.74 -1.88 6.39
CA PHE A 115 8.13 -3.08 5.81
C PHE A 115 8.90 -3.72 4.64
N LEU A 116 10.13 -3.27 4.34
CA LEU A 116 10.92 -3.81 3.23
C LEU A 116 11.16 -5.31 3.35
N GLU A 117 11.47 -5.79 4.54
CA GLU A 117 11.71 -7.22 4.78
C GLU A 117 10.47 -8.06 4.45
N THR A 118 9.30 -7.63 4.93
CA THR A 118 8.04 -8.30 4.63
C THR A 118 7.70 -8.21 3.14
N ALA A 119 7.91 -7.06 2.51
CA ALA A 119 7.70 -6.90 1.07
C ALA A 119 8.60 -7.86 0.25
N ALA A 120 9.86 -8.04 0.66
CA ALA A 120 10.77 -8.99 0.03
C ALA A 120 10.33 -10.46 0.25
N ILE A 121 9.77 -10.80 1.42
CA ILE A 121 9.19 -12.13 1.68
C ILE A 121 8.02 -12.39 0.75
N VAL A 122 7.10 -11.43 0.59
CA VAL A 122 5.94 -11.54 -0.30
C VAL A 122 6.39 -11.64 -1.76
N ARG A 123 7.35 -10.80 -2.18
CA ARG A 123 7.87 -10.77 -3.55
C ARG A 123 8.46 -12.10 -4.01
N ARG A 124 9.12 -12.83 -3.10
CA ARG A 124 9.69 -14.16 -3.39
C ARG A 124 8.63 -15.24 -3.63
N GLN A 125 7.38 -15.00 -3.22
CA GLN A 125 6.31 -16.01 -3.22
C GLN A 125 5.12 -15.64 -4.11
N VAL A 126 5.06 -14.39 -4.56
CA VAL A 126 4.00 -13.86 -5.42
C VAL A 126 4.65 -13.20 -6.63
N ASP A 127 4.33 -13.71 -7.81
CA ASP A 127 4.73 -13.14 -9.10
C ASP A 127 3.73 -12.05 -9.52
N LEU A 128 3.72 -10.95 -8.77
CA LEU A 128 2.87 -9.77 -8.97
C LEU A 128 3.75 -8.54 -8.67
N PRO A 129 3.74 -7.48 -9.50
CA PRO A 129 4.48 -6.26 -9.20
C PRO A 129 4.13 -5.70 -7.83
N ILE A 130 5.14 -5.41 -7.02
CA ILE A 130 5.02 -4.86 -5.68
C ILE A 130 5.50 -3.42 -5.65
N ILE A 131 4.69 -2.56 -5.05
CA ILE A 131 5.02 -1.17 -4.75
C ILE A 131 5.13 -1.04 -3.23
N LEU A 132 6.24 -0.50 -2.73
CA LEU A 132 6.43 -0.32 -1.28
C LEU A 132 6.18 1.12 -0.86
N VAL A 133 5.24 1.36 0.08
CA VAL A 133 5.17 2.62 0.83
C VAL A 133 5.79 2.44 2.22
N GLY A 134 7.02 2.95 2.39
CA GLY A 134 7.84 2.66 3.57
C GLY A 134 8.49 3.89 4.21
N GLY A 135 7.91 5.09 4.10
CA GLY A 135 8.53 6.29 4.66
C GLY A 135 9.83 6.70 3.97
N THR A 136 10.01 6.33 2.70
CA THR A 136 11.12 6.71 1.82
C THR A 136 11.37 8.22 1.85
N ARG A 137 12.59 8.65 2.16
CA ARG A 137 13.00 10.07 2.20
C ARG A 137 14.28 10.38 1.46
N LYS A 138 15.01 9.37 1.00
CA LYS A 138 16.28 9.52 0.29
C LYS A 138 16.36 8.50 -0.83
N ILE A 139 17.21 8.76 -1.82
CA ILE A 139 17.36 7.87 -2.98
C ILE A 139 17.86 6.48 -2.56
N GLU A 140 18.65 6.38 -1.48
CA GLU A 140 19.15 5.11 -0.93
C GLU A 140 18.03 4.23 -0.37
N ASP A 141 16.87 4.80 -0.01
CA ASP A 141 15.70 4.01 0.38
C ASP A 141 15.06 3.36 -0.86
N VAL A 142 15.09 4.06 -2.00
CA VAL A 142 14.60 3.56 -3.29
C VAL A 142 15.53 2.46 -3.80
N GLU A 143 16.84 2.73 -3.84
CA GLU A 143 17.88 1.79 -4.29
C GLU A 143 17.76 0.45 -3.52
N ARG A 144 17.68 0.50 -2.19
CA ARG A 144 17.51 -0.71 -1.35
C ARG A 144 16.21 -1.48 -1.62
N ALA A 145 15.12 -0.78 -1.94
CA ALA A 145 13.87 -1.44 -2.29
C ALA A 145 13.98 -2.18 -3.63
N LEU A 146 14.56 -1.52 -4.64
CA LEU A 146 14.77 -2.11 -5.98
C LEU A 146 15.74 -3.30 -5.91
N GLU A 147 16.82 -3.20 -5.14
CA GLU A 147 17.77 -4.30 -4.89
C GLU A 147 17.11 -5.52 -4.23
N ALA A 148 16.08 -5.29 -3.41
CA ALA A 148 15.28 -6.35 -2.80
C ALA A 148 14.23 -6.98 -3.75
N GLY A 149 14.20 -6.55 -5.02
CA GLY A 149 13.27 -7.04 -6.04
C GLY A 149 11.90 -6.36 -6.03
N ILE A 150 11.74 -5.23 -5.33
CA ILE A 150 10.50 -4.45 -5.34
C ILE A 150 10.46 -3.58 -6.60
N GLU A 151 9.36 -3.61 -7.35
CA GLU A 151 9.25 -2.94 -8.66
C GLU A 151 9.20 -1.41 -8.55
N ALA A 152 8.60 -0.86 -7.49
CA ALA A 152 8.56 0.58 -7.27
C ALA A 152 8.43 0.96 -5.79
N VAL A 153 8.70 2.23 -5.48
CA VAL A 153 8.38 2.82 -4.18
C VAL A 153 7.32 3.89 -4.31
N SER A 154 6.40 3.90 -3.35
CA SER A 154 5.36 4.91 -3.22
C SER A 154 5.73 5.89 -2.11
N ILE A 155 5.54 7.17 -2.40
CA ILE A 155 5.95 8.28 -1.54
C ILE A 155 4.77 9.25 -1.43
N SER A 156 4.44 9.66 -0.21
CA SER A 156 3.33 10.61 0.03
C SER A 156 3.82 11.85 0.77
N ARG A 157 4.10 11.75 2.08
CA ARG A 157 4.47 12.90 2.93
C ARG A 157 5.65 13.75 2.38
N PRO A 158 6.73 13.17 1.83
CA PRO A 158 7.78 13.94 1.17
C PRO A 158 7.33 14.82 0.01
N PHE A 159 6.36 14.39 -0.81
CA PHE A 159 5.85 15.24 -1.89
C PHE A 159 5.03 16.44 -1.39
N ILE A 160 4.50 16.37 -0.15
CA ILE A 160 3.82 17.52 0.47
C ILE A 160 4.83 18.64 0.79
N SER A 161 6.04 18.28 1.23
CA SER A 161 7.10 19.26 1.47
C SER A 161 7.92 19.56 0.23
N ASP A 162 8.16 18.61 -0.67
CA ASP A 162 9.12 18.75 -1.76
C ASP A 162 8.45 18.39 -3.09
N PRO A 163 7.74 19.32 -3.76
CA PRO A 163 7.10 19.04 -5.05
C PRO A 163 8.11 18.61 -6.14
N ASP A 164 9.36 19.05 -6.04
CA ASP A 164 10.47 18.69 -6.94
C ASP A 164 11.28 17.46 -6.45
N LEU A 165 10.73 16.64 -5.54
CA LEU A 165 11.43 15.54 -4.86
C LEU A 165 12.27 14.66 -5.78
N VAL A 166 11.77 14.33 -6.96
CA VAL A 166 12.49 13.49 -7.94
C VAL A 166 13.80 14.16 -8.38
N ALA A 167 13.79 15.47 -8.63
CA ALA A 167 15.00 16.22 -8.98
C ALA A 167 15.98 16.27 -7.79
N ARG A 168 15.46 16.42 -6.56
CA ARG A 168 16.26 16.37 -5.33
C ARG A 168 16.94 15.01 -5.17
N PHE A 169 16.21 13.92 -5.36
CA PHE A 169 16.74 12.56 -5.32
C PHE A 169 17.81 12.32 -6.38
N LYS A 170 17.64 12.83 -7.61
CA LYS A 170 18.69 12.78 -8.65
C LYS A 170 19.98 13.49 -8.25
N ARG A 171 19.90 14.51 -7.38
CA ARG A 171 21.06 15.20 -6.78
C ARG A 171 21.52 14.55 -5.46
N ARG A 172 20.96 13.40 -5.09
CA ARG A 172 21.16 12.70 -3.80
C ARG A 172 20.85 13.55 -2.57
N GLU A 173 19.92 14.49 -2.69
CA GLU A 173 19.42 15.27 -1.57
C GLU A 173 18.24 14.56 -0.90
N ALA A 174 18.25 14.49 0.43
CA ALA A 174 17.12 13.96 1.19
C ALA A 174 15.92 14.92 1.20
N ALA A 175 14.72 14.35 1.27
CA ALA A 175 13.46 15.06 1.49
C ALA A 175 13.50 15.89 2.77
N ARG A 176 12.80 17.03 2.80
CA ARG A 176 12.64 17.84 4.01
C ARG A 176 11.76 17.16 5.04
N CYS A 177 10.87 16.26 4.63
CA CYS A 177 9.96 15.56 5.53
C CYS A 177 10.69 14.89 6.71
N ILE A 178 10.19 15.10 7.93
CA ILE A 178 10.76 14.56 9.18
C ILE A 178 9.85 13.56 9.89
N HIS A 179 8.84 13.01 9.20
CA HIS A 179 7.87 12.07 9.78
C HIS A 179 7.15 12.58 11.04
N CYS A 180 6.93 13.89 11.17
CA CYS A 180 6.25 14.47 12.35
C CYS A 180 4.74 14.17 12.41
N ASN A 181 4.16 13.63 11.33
CA ASN A 181 2.73 13.34 11.16
C ASN A 181 1.78 14.55 11.31
N GLN A 182 2.31 15.76 11.44
CA GLN A 182 1.49 16.97 11.58
C GLN A 182 0.64 17.26 10.33
N CYS A 183 1.06 16.82 9.14
CA CYS A 183 0.23 16.89 7.93
C CYS A 183 -1.12 16.16 8.04
N PHE A 184 -1.26 15.22 8.99
CA PHE A 184 -2.54 14.57 9.31
C PHE A 184 -3.38 15.36 10.31
N VAL A 185 -2.73 16.06 11.24
CA VAL A 185 -3.35 16.62 12.45
C VAL A 185 -3.70 18.10 12.29
N LEU A 186 -3.02 18.85 11.41
CA LEU A 186 -3.23 20.29 11.23
C LEU A 186 -4.72 20.60 10.95
N PRO A 187 -5.48 21.15 11.94
CA PRO A 187 -6.95 21.13 11.88
C PRO A 187 -7.58 22.26 11.07
N LYS A 188 -6.81 23.11 10.37
CA LYS A 188 -7.28 24.46 10.01
C LYS A 188 -6.83 24.97 8.64
N THR A 189 -6.70 24.13 7.63
CA THR A 189 -6.38 24.61 6.27
C THR A 189 -7.18 23.90 5.19
N THR A 190 -7.54 24.63 4.14
CA THR A 190 -7.91 24.04 2.86
C THR A 190 -6.70 23.24 2.34
N GLY A 191 -6.87 21.92 2.22
CA GLY A 191 -5.82 20.99 1.78
C GLY A 191 -4.86 20.51 2.88
N LYS A 192 -4.03 19.52 2.52
CA LYS A 192 -2.96 18.98 3.38
C LYS A 192 -1.72 19.89 3.27
N ARG A 193 -1.11 20.23 4.40
CA ARG A 193 0.10 21.07 4.45
C ARG A 193 1.21 20.42 5.25
N CYS A 194 2.45 20.78 4.92
CA CYS A 194 3.63 20.45 5.73
C CYS A 194 3.90 21.58 6.73
N ILE A 195 4.51 21.25 7.88
CA ILE A 195 4.95 22.25 8.87
C ILE A 195 6.03 23.20 8.34
N PHE A 196 6.68 22.84 7.24
CA PHE A 196 7.70 23.67 6.58
C PHE A 196 7.12 24.62 5.53
N GLU A 197 5.85 24.43 5.14
CA GLU A 197 5.14 25.30 4.22
C GLU A 197 4.31 26.29 5.06
N LYS A 198 4.75 27.55 5.14
CA LYS A 198 4.05 28.63 5.85
C LYS A 198 2.87 29.14 5.02
#